data_AF-A0A8H6LTI3-F1
#
_entry.id   AF-A0A8H6LTI3-F1
#
_cell.length_a   1.000
_cell.length_b   1.000
_cell.length_c   1.000
_cell.angle_alpha   90.00
_cell.angle_beta   90.00
_cell.angle_gamma   90.00
#
_symmetry.space_group_name_H-M   'P 1'
#
loop_
_entity.id
_entity.type
_entity.pdbx_description
1 polymer ?
#
loop_
_entity_poly.entity_id
_entity_poly.type
_entity_poly.pdbx_seq_one_letter_code
_entity_poly.pdbx_strand_id
1 'polypeptide(L)'
;MYNVPDPGVVLPAAAGEKETYILLAVWLAAILYGVYLSLFISAMKSAVRNWGHTLQSQKVFLAGIVLMFVATTIDNVVNGFTITLAYSYGPIVLGKSTLELLLASKRWDIVCHYLMFLITMLTADMLMIYRCWIVWNRDWRVVLLPILLCLVTLSKGIVTLLWTFYRESLGRLSLVINIFLNMCIPAIITQNAICTALIVFKILRQHQISRAAGLRSFGSLVGGGTSSRRAGLVRVARIALENGVIFISHLVILTILAHAGSSASFIFQITLLPSFSMGFIMMYVRVSSARTESGGARLDAQRSSQPVASWVNATSIRFVEPQSLDCPEPPANDCTKDTGSLDSGPVIY
;
A
#
# COMPACT_ATOMS: atom_id res chain seq x y z
N MET A 1 -14.12 10.65 21.95
CA MET A 1 -15.07 11.60 21.31
C MET A 1 -16.46 11.01 21.38
N TYR A 2 -16.99 10.88 22.60
CA TYR A 2 -18.37 10.56 22.98
C TYR A 2 -18.46 10.96 24.47
N ASN A 3 -19.51 11.69 24.85
CA ASN A 3 -19.82 12.24 26.18
C ASN A 3 -18.68 12.18 27.22
N VAL A 4 -17.91 13.27 27.31
CA VAL A 4 -17.24 13.58 28.58
C VAL A 4 -18.38 13.96 29.53
N PRO A 5 -18.67 13.16 30.57
CA PRO A 5 -19.71 13.52 31.53
C PRO A 5 -19.37 14.86 32.16
N ASP A 6 -20.40 15.61 32.55
CA ASP A 6 -20.21 16.83 33.33
C ASP A 6 -19.23 16.57 34.49
N PRO A 7 -18.28 17.48 34.76
CA PRO A 7 -17.27 17.30 35.81
C PRO A 7 -17.86 17.23 37.22
N GLY A 8 -19.17 17.44 37.37
CA GLY A 8 -19.90 17.27 38.63
C GLY A 8 -20.41 15.84 38.77
N VAL A 9 -19.76 15.05 39.62
CA VAL A 9 -20.22 13.74 40.13
C VAL A 9 -19.98 12.54 39.18
N VAL A 10 -18.70 12.24 38.90
CA VAL A 10 -18.32 10.87 38.54
C VAL A 10 -18.04 10.11 39.83
N LEU A 11 -18.85 9.10 40.15
CA LEU A 11 -18.60 8.20 41.29
C LEU A 11 -17.16 7.63 41.17
N PRO A 12 -16.38 7.57 42.26
CA PRO A 12 -14.98 7.15 42.22
C PRO A 12 -14.78 5.76 41.60
N ALA A 13 -15.77 4.86 41.72
CA ALA A 13 -15.76 3.55 41.06
C ALA A 13 -15.82 3.65 39.51
N ALA A 14 -16.66 4.53 38.97
CA ALA A 14 -16.80 4.73 37.52
C ALA A 14 -15.60 5.46 36.89
N ALA A 15 -14.83 6.20 37.70
CA ALA A 15 -13.57 6.80 37.27
C ALA A 15 -12.47 5.74 37.11
N GLY A 16 -12.32 4.84 38.09
CA GLY A 16 -11.33 3.75 38.04
C GLY A 16 -11.53 2.78 36.87
N GLU A 17 -12.78 2.47 36.52
CA GLU A 17 -13.08 1.66 35.34
C GLU A 17 -12.56 2.30 34.04
N LYS A 18 -12.83 3.60 33.84
CA LYS A 18 -12.38 4.34 32.65
C LYS A 18 -10.86 4.42 32.54
N GLU A 19 -10.17 4.65 33.66
CA GLU A 19 -8.71 4.66 33.71
C GLU A 19 -8.13 3.31 33.26
N THR A 20 -8.74 2.21 33.71
CA THR A 20 -8.33 0.85 33.34
C THR A 20 -8.52 0.60 31.84
N TYR A 21 -9.66 1.00 31.27
CA TYR A 21 -9.91 0.86 29.83
C TYR A 21 -8.95 1.67 28.97
N ILE A 22 -8.60 2.90 29.39
CA ILE A 22 -7.63 3.74 28.69
C ILE A 22 -6.23 3.14 28.76
N LEU A 23 -5.83 2.59 29.91
CA LEU A 23 -4.55 1.91 30.06
C LEU A 23 -4.47 0.70 29.12
N LEU A 24 -5.48 -0.18 29.17
CA LEU A 24 -5.59 -1.34 28.27
C LEU A 24 -5.54 -0.93 26.80
N ALA A 25 -6.21 0.17 26.44
CA ALA A 25 -6.22 0.69 25.08
C ALA A 25 -4.82 1.05 24.56
N VAL A 26 -4.01 1.75 25.36
CA VAL A 26 -2.67 2.15 24.93
C VAL A 26 -1.71 0.97 24.89
N TRP A 27 -1.80 0.02 25.82
CA TRP A 27 -1.02 -1.22 25.73
C TRP A 27 -1.37 -2.00 24.47
N LEU A 28 -2.65 -2.12 24.14
CA LEU A 28 -3.08 -2.78 22.91
C LEU A 28 -2.61 -2.01 21.67
N ALA A 29 -2.67 -0.68 21.68
CA ALA A 29 -2.14 0.15 20.61
C ALA A 29 -0.62 -0.03 20.43
N ALA A 30 0.14 -0.14 21.52
CA ALA A 30 1.58 -0.39 21.48
C ALA A 30 1.91 -1.78 20.91
N ILE A 31 1.14 -2.81 21.25
CA ILE A 31 1.27 -4.15 20.66
C ILE A 31 0.98 -4.11 19.15
N LEU A 32 -0.12 -3.48 18.75
CA LEU A 32 -0.46 -3.30 17.34
C LEU A 32 0.62 -2.50 16.59
N TYR A 33 1.19 -1.48 17.23
CA TYR A 33 2.32 -0.73 16.68
C TYR A 33 3.56 -1.61 16.48
N GLY A 34 3.85 -2.53 17.41
CA GLY A 34 4.94 -3.50 17.26
C GLY A 34 4.74 -4.41 16.03
N VAL A 35 3.51 -4.90 15.82
CA VAL A 35 3.16 -5.66 14.61
C VAL A 35 3.32 -4.79 13.37
N TYR A 36 2.84 -3.56 13.41
CA TYR A 36 2.97 -2.60 12.31
C TYR A 36 4.43 -2.30 11.96
N LEU A 37 5.31 -2.14 12.95
CA LEU A 37 6.75 -1.96 12.75
C LEU A 37 7.38 -3.14 12.02
N SER A 38 7.03 -4.38 12.38
CA SER A 38 7.54 -5.58 11.70
C SER A 38 7.13 -5.64 10.22
N LEU A 39 5.88 -5.23 9.92
CA LEU A 39 5.38 -5.11 8.55
C LEU A 39 6.08 -3.98 7.79
N PHE A 40 6.41 -2.88 8.48
CA PHE A 40 7.14 -1.77 7.89
C PHE A 40 8.56 -2.13 7.49
N ILE A 41 9.29 -2.83 8.35
CA ILE A 41 10.63 -3.34 8.02
C ILE A 41 10.55 -4.28 6.81
N SER A 42 9.55 -5.16 6.77
CA SER A 42 9.33 -6.08 5.65
C SER A 42 9.01 -5.34 4.34
N ALA A 43 8.15 -4.31 4.41
CA ALA A 43 7.82 -3.44 3.29
C ALA A 43 9.05 -2.68 2.77
N MET A 44 9.85 -2.10 3.67
CA MET A 44 11.06 -1.37 3.32
C MET A 44 12.12 -2.26 2.69
N LYS A 45 12.34 -3.47 3.23
CA LYS A 45 13.26 -4.44 2.61
C LYS A 45 12.84 -4.80 1.18
N SER A 46 11.54 -4.99 0.95
CA SER A 46 10.99 -5.23 -0.39
C SER A 46 11.17 -4.01 -1.31
N ALA A 47 10.95 -2.80 -0.78
CA ALA A 47 11.10 -1.55 -1.52
C ALA A 47 12.55 -1.28 -1.96
N VAL A 48 13.50 -1.46 -1.05
CA VAL A 48 14.94 -1.25 -1.31
C VAL A 48 15.45 -2.25 -2.35
N ARG A 49 15.11 -3.54 -2.19
CA ARG A 49 15.53 -4.59 -3.13
C ARG A 49 15.07 -4.29 -4.56
N ASN A 50 13.89 -3.72 -4.71
CA ASN A 50 13.26 -3.49 -6.01
C ASN A 50 13.33 -2.03 -6.48
N TRP A 51 14.11 -1.17 -5.82
CA TRP A 51 14.09 0.28 -6.02
C TRP A 51 14.29 0.69 -7.48
N GLY A 52 15.24 0.07 -8.17
CA GLY A 52 15.55 0.33 -9.58
C GLY A 52 14.44 -0.06 -10.57
N HIS A 53 13.60 -1.04 -10.22
CA HIS A 53 12.51 -1.53 -11.08
C HIS A 53 11.12 -1.04 -10.65
N THR A 54 11.04 -0.22 -9.60
CA THR A 54 9.77 0.32 -9.12
C THR A 54 9.24 1.43 -10.02
N LEU A 55 7.97 1.32 -10.39
CA LEU A 55 7.28 2.38 -11.15
C LEU A 55 7.18 3.64 -10.28
N GLN A 56 7.20 4.83 -10.91
CA GLN A 56 6.99 6.10 -10.21
C GLN A 56 5.74 6.09 -9.32
N SER A 57 4.67 5.43 -9.78
CA SER A 57 3.44 5.27 -9.01
C SER A 57 3.62 4.51 -7.69
N GLN A 58 4.52 3.53 -7.64
CA GLN A 58 4.82 2.81 -6.40
C GLN A 58 5.67 3.65 -5.45
N LYS A 59 6.53 4.53 -5.97
CA LYS A 59 7.35 5.44 -5.16
C LYS A 59 6.48 6.45 -4.43
N VAL A 60 5.50 7.06 -5.12
CA VAL A 60 4.50 7.95 -4.49
C VAL A 60 3.72 7.20 -3.41
N PHE A 61 3.30 5.98 -3.72
CA PHE A 61 2.55 5.17 -2.77
C PHE A 61 3.39 4.79 -1.53
N LEU A 62 4.66 4.44 -1.71
CA LEU A 62 5.61 4.18 -0.62
C LEU A 62 5.85 5.42 0.24
N ALA A 63 6.00 6.60 -0.37
CA ALA A 63 6.19 7.85 0.35
C ALA A 63 5.02 8.14 1.32
N GLY A 64 3.78 7.88 0.90
CA GLY A 64 2.63 8.01 1.79
C GLY A 64 2.63 7.00 2.95
N ILE A 65 3.07 5.75 2.72
CA ILE A 65 3.22 4.77 3.82
C ILE A 65 4.28 5.24 4.83
N VAL A 66 5.41 5.77 4.36
CA VAL A 66 6.47 6.31 5.22
C VAL A 66 5.93 7.48 6.05
N LEU A 67 5.14 8.37 5.45
CA LEU A 67 4.50 9.47 6.17
C LEU A 67 3.54 8.96 7.25
N MET A 68 2.68 7.99 6.92
CA MET A 68 1.78 7.36 7.91
C MET A 68 2.57 6.66 9.03
N PHE A 69 3.70 6.03 8.70
CA PHE A 69 4.56 5.37 9.68
C PHE A 69 5.15 6.37 10.68
N VAL A 70 5.68 7.50 10.18
CA VAL A 70 6.22 8.57 11.03
C VAL A 70 5.12 9.15 11.93
N ALA A 71 3.95 9.47 11.36
CA ALA A 71 2.82 10.02 12.14
C ALA A 71 2.33 9.04 13.22
N THR A 72 2.18 7.75 12.88
CA THR A 72 1.76 6.71 13.84
C THR A 72 2.83 6.50 14.93
N THR A 73 4.11 6.62 14.57
CA THR A 73 5.22 6.50 15.54
C THR A 73 5.22 7.64 16.53
N ILE A 74 5.07 8.88 16.05
CA ILE A 74 4.97 10.06 16.92
C ILE A 74 3.78 9.92 17.86
N ASP A 75 2.62 9.51 17.33
CA ASP A 75 1.42 9.29 18.13
C ASP A 75 1.63 8.25 19.24
N ASN A 76 2.24 7.11 18.92
CA ASN A 76 2.49 6.06 19.90
C ASN A 76 3.48 6.51 21.00
N VAL A 77 4.51 7.29 20.65
CA VAL A 77 5.44 7.87 21.61
C VAL A 77 4.74 8.88 22.52
N VAL A 78 3.90 9.75 21.96
CA VAL A 78 3.12 10.73 22.73
C VAL A 78 2.16 10.03 23.69
N ASN A 79 1.43 9.01 23.23
CA ASN A 79 0.53 8.23 24.10
C ASN A 79 1.27 7.54 25.26
N GLY A 80 2.46 6.98 25.00
CA GLY A 80 3.33 6.40 26.03
C GLY A 80 3.81 7.43 27.05
N PHE A 81 4.21 8.62 26.57
CA PHE A 81 4.58 9.74 27.43
C PHE A 81 3.40 10.23 28.30
N THR A 82 2.21 10.36 27.71
CA THR A 82 1.00 10.80 28.41
C THR A 82 0.62 9.88 29.57
N ILE A 83 0.65 8.56 29.34
CA ILE A 83 0.38 7.59 30.41
C ILE A 83 1.44 7.64 31.49
N THR A 84 2.72 7.69 31.10
CA THR A 84 3.80 7.77 32.08
C THR A 84 3.64 9.00 32.96
N LEU A 85 3.36 10.17 32.37
CA LEU A 85 3.12 11.40 33.11
C LEU A 85 1.89 11.31 34.01
N ALA A 86 0.78 10.75 33.50
CA ALA A 86 -0.47 10.64 34.23
C ALA A 86 -0.36 9.73 35.47
N TYR A 87 0.29 8.58 35.33
CA TYR A 87 0.38 7.59 36.41
C TYR A 87 1.55 7.82 37.38
N SER A 88 2.68 8.38 36.92
CA SER A 88 3.85 8.60 37.79
C SER A 88 3.89 9.99 38.44
N TYR A 89 3.53 11.05 37.72
CA TYR A 89 3.65 12.43 38.21
C TYR A 89 2.31 13.07 38.61
N GLY A 90 1.19 12.60 38.04
CA GLY A 90 -0.15 13.16 38.27
C GLY A 90 -0.58 13.21 39.74
N PRO A 91 -0.71 12.07 40.44
CA PRO A 91 -1.19 12.03 41.82
C PRO A 91 -0.18 12.60 42.83
N ILE A 92 1.11 12.57 42.52
CA ILE A 92 2.20 12.94 43.46
C ILE A 92 2.49 14.45 43.44
N VAL A 93 2.41 15.09 42.28
CA VAL A 93 2.88 16.48 42.10
C VAL A 93 1.74 17.48 41.88
N LEU A 94 0.66 17.09 41.18
CA LEU A 94 -0.41 18.02 40.80
C LEU A 94 -1.66 17.95 41.69
N GLY A 95 -1.80 16.91 42.52
CA GLY A 95 -3.01 16.70 43.34
C GLY A 95 -4.30 16.54 42.53
N LYS A 96 -4.20 16.32 41.21
CA LYS A 96 -5.32 16.10 40.29
C LYS A 96 -5.57 14.62 40.12
N SER A 97 -6.84 14.24 39.91
CA SER A 97 -7.21 12.87 39.54
C SER A 97 -6.52 12.46 38.23
N THR A 98 -6.01 11.22 38.17
CA THR A 98 -5.35 10.65 36.99
C THR A 98 -6.24 10.76 35.74
N LEU A 99 -7.54 10.51 35.90
CA LEU A 99 -8.55 10.67 34.85
C LEU A 99 -8.70 12.12 34.37
N GLU A 100 -8.65 13.12 35.26
CA GLU A 100 -8.70 14.53 34.86
C GLU A 100 -7.47 14.89 34.02
N LEU A 101 -6.31 14.35 34.36
CA LEU A 101 -5.08 14.59 33.60
C LEU A 101 -5.14 13.94 32.21
N LEU A 102 -5.72 12.75 32.09
CA LEU A 102 -5.87 12.01 30.83
C LEU A 102 -6.93 12.61 29.89
N LEU A 103 -7.94 13.28 30.43
CA LEU A 103 -9.06 13.86 29.64
C LEU A 103 -8.92 15.38 29.42
N ALA A 104 -7.91 16.02 30.01
CA ALA A 104 -7.69 17.46 29.92
C ALA A 104 -7.40 17.92 28.48
N SER A 105 -8.45 18.36 27.77
CA SER A 105 -8.46 18.60 26.33
C SER A 105 -7.47 19.67 25.81
N LYS A 106 -6.93 20.54 26.67
CA LYS A 106 -5.97 21.60 26.30
C LYS A 106 -4.50 21.18 26.39
N ARG A 107 -4.20 19.94 26.79
CA ARG A 107 -2.80 19.51 26.88
C ARG A 107 -2.21 19.26 25.48
N TRP A 108 -0.94 19.62 25.30
CA TRP A 108 -0.22 19.50 24.04
C TRP A 108 -0.20 18.06 23.50
N ASP A 109 -0.20 17.07 24.38
CA ASP A 109 -0.16 15.65 24.01
C ASP A 109 -1.47 15.19 23.35
N ILE A 110 -2.63 15.59 23.89
CA ILE A 110 -3.93 15.28 23.31
C ILE A 110 -4.09 15.97 21.95
N VAL A 111 -3.63 17.23 21.85
CA VAL A 111 -3.64 17.98 20.59
C VAL A 111 -2.76 17.29 19.55
N CYS A 112 -1.57 16.84 19.95
CA CYS A 112 -0.66 16.10 19.07
C CYS A 112 -1.30 14.81 18.56
N HIS A 113 -2.00 14.06 19.43
CA HIS A 113 -2.73 12.84 19.04
C HIS A 113 -3.76 13.12 17.94
N TYR A 114 -4.62 14.13 18.12
CA TYR A 114 -5.61 14.49 17.10
C TYR A 114 -4.98 14.99 15.80
N LEU A 115 -3.85 15.70 15.89
CA LEU A 115 -3.13 16.18 14.72
C LEU A 115 -2.50 15.03 13.92
N MET A 116 -1.84 14.08 14.61
CA MET A 116 -1.27 12.88 13.99
C MET A 116 -2.37 11.99 13.38
N PHE A 117 -3.52 11.90 14.05
CA PHE A 117 -4.70 11.23 13.52
C PHE A 117 -5.18 11.87 12.22
N LEU A 118 -5.30 13.21 12.18
CA LEU A 118 -5.72 13.93 10.99
C LEU A 118 -4.74 13.72 9.83
N ILE A 119 -3.42 13.87 10.08
CA ILE A 119 -2.38 13.68 9.05
C ILE A 119 -2.45 12.27 8.47
N THR A 120 -2.58 11.26 9.32
CA THR A 120 -2.64 9.86 8.89
C THR A 120 -3.90 9.58 8.10
N MET A 121 -5.05 10.11 8.55
CA MET A 121 -6.33 10.02 7.85
C MET A 121 -6.25 10.65 6.45
N LEU A 122 -5.78 11.89 6.34
CA LEU A 122 -5.68 12.60 5.07
C LEU A 122 -4.70 11.91 4.12
N THR A 123 -3.57 11.44 4.62
CA THR A 123 -2.59 10.71 3.82
C THR A 123 -3.21 9.47 3.19
N ALA A 124 -3.98 8.71 3.97
CA ALA A 124 -4.64 7.53 3.47
C ALA A 124 -5.76 7.80 2.47
N ASP A 125 -6.58 8.83 2.70
CA ASP A 125 -7.62 9.22 1.74
C ASP A 125 -6.97 9.63 0.41
N MET A 126 -5.88 10.42 0.47
CA MET A 126 -5.08 10.77 -0.70
C MET A 126 -4.50 9.54 -1.40
N LEU A 127 -3.96 8.57 -0.65
CA LEU A 127 -3.45 7.33 -1.20
C LEU A 127 -4.56 6.46 -1.83
N MET A 128 -5.75 6.46 -1.26
CA MET A 128 -6.91 5.73 -1.78
C MET A 128 -7.44 6.37 -3.07
N ILE A 129 -7.55 7.70 -3.11
CA ILE A 129 -7.89 8.47 -4.30
C ILE A 129 -6.85 8.23 -5.40
N TYR A 130 -5.56 8.31 -5.06
CA TYR A 130 -4.46 8.08 -6.00
C TYR A 130 -4.53 6.70 -6.64
N ARG A 131 -4.78 5.67 -5.83
CA ARG A 131 -4.98 4.28 -6.30
C ARG A 131 -6.18 4.17 -7.22
N CYS A 132 -7.31 4.78 -6.85
CA CYS A 132 -8.51 4.77 -7.68
C CYS A 132 -8.24 5.44 -9.04
N TRP A 133 -7.58 6.60 -9.04
CA TRP A 133 -7.23 7.33 -10.25
C TRP A 133 -6.35 6.52 -11.22
N ILE A 134 -5.36 5.80 -10.71
CA ILE A 134 -4.51 4.92 -11.54
C ILE A 134 -5.30 3.74 -12.09
N VAL A 135 -6.15 3.11 -11.28
CA VAL A 135 -6.93 1.93 -11.67
C VAL A 135 -7.96 2.28 -12.76
N TRP A 136 -8.45 3.52 -12.76
CA TRP A 136 -9.38 4.04 -13.76
C TRP A 136 -8.71 4.74 -14.94
N ASN A 137 -7.42 4.48 -15.20
CA ASN A 137 -6.69 5.06 -16.34
C ASN A 137 -6.81 6.60 -16.44
N ARG A 138 -6.87 7.27 -15.28
CA ARG A 138 -7.01 8.74 -15.15
C ARG A 138 -8.40 9.32 -15.49
N ASP A 139 -9.45 8.50 -15.52
CA ASP A 139 -10.83 8.98 -15.69
C ASP A 139 -11.35 9.71 -14.43
N TRP A 140 -11.48 11.03 -14.48
CA TRP A 140 -11.88 11.86 -13.34
C TRP A 140 -13.33 11.65 -12.85
N ARG A 141 -14.23 11.18 -13.73
CA ARG A 141 -15.66 11.03 -13.42
C ARG A 141 -15.93 10.10 -12.24
N VAL A 142 -15.14 9.05 -12.08
CA VAL A 142 -15.31 8.07 -10.99
C VAL A 142 -14.58 8.50 -9.72
N VAL A 143 -13.53 9.31 -9.87
CA VAL A 143 -12.70 9.79 -8.76
C VAL A 143 -13.36 10.97 -8.03
N LEU A 144 -14.30 11.67 -8.68
CA LEU A 144 -15.06 12.76 -8.07
C LEU A 144 -15.78 12.33 -6.79
N LEU A 145 -16.36 11.13 -6.77
CA LEU A 145 -17.10 10.63 -5.62
C LEU A 145 -16.18 10.41 -4.38
N PRO A 146 -15.05 9.69 -4.49
CA PRO A 146 -14.04 9.62 -3.41
C PRO A 146 -13.52 10.98 -2.95
N ILE A 147 -13.35 11.94 -3.87
CA ILE A 147 -12.90 13.30 -3.52
C ILE A 147 -13.96 14.03 -2.67
N LEU A 148 -15.23 13.96 -3.06
CA LEU A 148 -16.33 14.57 -2.29
C LEU A 148 -16.43 13.98 -0.88
N LEU A 149 -16.30 12.67 -0.75
CA LEU A 149 -16.29 11.99 0.54
C LEU A 149 -15.04 12.38 1.38
N CYS A 150 -13.88 12.51 0.74
CA CYS A 150 -12.66 13.02 1.39
C CYS A 150 -12.84 14.43 1.97
N LEU A 151 -13.61 15.31 1.32
CA LEU A 151 -13.92 16.64 1.86
C LEU A 151 -14.81 16.56 3.10
N VAL A 152 -15.75 15.62 3.16
CA VAL A 152 -16.58 15.39 4.35
C VAL A 152 -15.72 14.92 5.53
N THR A 153 -14.76 14.06 5.28
CA THR A 153 -13.85 13.56 6.31
C THR A 153 -12.83 14.59 6.78
N LEU A 154 -12.30 15.39 5.85
CA LEU A 154 -11.46 16.54 6.17
C LEU A 154 -12.23 17.56 7.04
N SER A 155 -13.48 17.87 6.68
CA SER A 155 -14.29 18.82 7.46
C SER A 155 -14.55 18.31 8.89
N LYS A 156 -14.86 17.01 9.07
CA LYS A 156 -14.92 16.39 10.40
C LYS A 156 -13.61 16.58 11.16
N GLY A 157 -12.47 16.31 10.53
CA GLY A 157 -11.15 16.45 11.15
C GLY A 157 -10.87 17.87 11.65
N ILE A 158 -11.15 18.86 10.81
CA ILE A 158 -10.99 20.29 11.14
C ILE A 158 -11.92 20.68 12.30
N VAL A 159 -13.20 20.30 12.24
CA VAL A 159 -14.17 20.60 13.30
C VAL A 159 -13.75 19.95 14.62
N THR A 160 -13.20 18.73 14.57
CA THR A 160 -12.67 18.04 15.76
C THR A 160 -11.52 18.81 16.39
N LEU A 161 -10.56 19.31 15.59
CA LEU A 161 -9.46 20.12 16.09
C LEU A 161 -9.95 21.45 16.68
N LEU A 162 -10.83 22.17 15.97
CA LEU A 162 -11.40 23.43 16.46
C LEU A 162 -12.13 23.23 17.78
N TRP A 163 -12.88 22.14 17.91
CA TRP A 163 -13.54 21.77 19.16
C TRP A 163 -12.55 21.55 20.30
N THR A 164 -11.41 20.89 20.04
CA THR A 164 -10.39 20.67 21.08
C THR A 164 -9.70 21.96 21.52
N PHE A 165 -9.43 22.91 20.61
CA PHE A 165 -8.79 24.19 20.94
C PHE A 165 -9.73 25.20 21.61
N TYR A 166 -10.98 25.27 21.16
CA TYR A 166 -11.93 26.35 21.51
C TYR A 166 -13.14 25.85 22.30
N ARG A 167 -13.01 24.73 23.00
CA ARG A 167 -14.13 24.10 23.75
C ARG A 167 -14.88 25.07 24.66
N GLU A 168 -14.17 25.98 25.33
CA GLU A 168 -14.75 26.95 26.27
C GLU A 168 -15.51 28.09 25.59
N SER A 169 -15.07 28.55 24.41
CA SER A 169 -15.77 29.60 23.65
C SER A 169 -16.91 29.05 22.79
N LEU A 170 -16.84 27.78 22.40
CA LEU A 170 -17.83 27.08 21.57
C LEU A 170 -18.95 26.40 22.38
N GLY A 171 -19.02 26.61 23.70
CA GLY A 171 -19.98 25.94 24.58
C GLY A 171 -21.44 26.04 24.12
N ARG A 172 -21.85 27.18 23.53
CA ARG A 172 -23.19 27.38 22.92
C ARG A 172 -23.44 26.58 21.64
N LEU A 173 -22.40 26.21 20.90
CA LEU A 173 -22.47 25.41 19.67
C LEU A 173 -22.19 23.92 19.90
N SER A 174 -21.96 23.52 21.15
CA SER A 174 -21.62 22.15 21.55
C SER A 174 -22.58 21.10 21.02
N LEU A 175 -23.88 21.37 21.10
CA LEU A 175 -24.92 20.45 20.63
C LEU A 175 -24.87 20.28 19.11
N VAL A 176 -24.75 21.37 18.36
CA VAL A 176 -24.67 21.36 16.89
C VAL A 176 -23.42 20.63 16.41
N ILE A 177 -22.28 20.89 17.07
CA ILE A 177 -21.00 20.25 16.76
C ILE A 177 -21.08 18.74 17.03
N ASN A 178 -21.65 18.31 18.17
CA ASN A 178 -21.83 16.89 18.46
C ASN A 178 -22.76 16.19 17.45
N ILE A 179 -23.86 16.82 17.05
CA ILE A 179 -24.75 16.27 16.01
C ILE A 179 -24.00 16.11 14.69
N PHE A 180 -23.27 17.14 14.26
CA PHE A 180 -22.49 17.10 13.02
C PHE A 180 -21.46 15.96 13.03
N LEU A 181 -20.73 15.80 14.15
CA LEU A 181 -19.71 14.79 14.30
C LEU A 181 -20.29 13.37 14.31
N ASN A 182 -21.45 13.17 14.95
CA ASN A 182 -22.16 11.89 14.93
C ASN A 182 -22.66 11.54 13.52
N MET A 183 -23.16 12.53 12.77
CA MET A 183 -23.59 12.35 11.37
C MET A 183 -22.43 12.00 10.43
N CYS A 184 -21.20 12.43 10.74
CA CYS A 184 -20.01 12.12 9.94
C CYS A 184 -19.56 10.65 10.05
N ILE A 185 -19.97 9.93 11.09
CA ILE A 185 -19.52 8.54 11.31
C ILE A 185 -20.08 7.58 10.25
N PRO A 186 -21.40 7.55 9.97
CA PRO A 186 -21.96 6.81 8.84
C PRO A 186 -21.33 7.21 7.50
N ALA A 187 -20.99 8.49 7.32
CA ALA A 187 -20.33 8.96 6.11
C ALA A 187 -18.93 8.35 5.94
N ILE A 188 -18.14 8.24 7.02
CA ILE A 188 -16.83 7.55 7.00
C ILE A 188 -17.00 6.08 6.64
N ILE A 189 -17.95 5.38 7.24
CA ILE A 189 -18.20 3.96 6.95
C ILE A 189 -18.58 3.79 5.47
N THR A 190 -19.48 4.64 4.99
CA THR A 190 -19.95 4.63 3.60
C THR A 190 -18.83 4.96 2.62
N GLN A 191 -17.96 5.93 2.94
CA GLN A 191 -16.78 6.26 2.13
C GLN A 191 -15.86 5.06 1.95
N ASN A 192 -15.53 4.38 3.04
CA ASN A 192 -14.64 3.22 3.02
C ASN A 192 -15.27 2.02 2.30
N ALA A 193 -16.58 1.82 2.49
CA ALA A 193 -17.33 0.79 1.77
C ALA A 193 -17.38 1.07 0.26
N ILE A 194 -17.73 2.28 -0.15
CA ILE A 194 -17.81 2.66 -1.57
C ILE A 194 -16.44 2.60 -2.23
N CYS A 195 -15.39 3.11 -1.59
CA CYS A 195 -14.04 3.06 -2.17
C CYS A 195 -13.56 1.62 -2.35
N THR A 196 -13.81 0.75 -1.36
CA THR A 196 -13.51 -0.68 -1.48
C THR A 196 -14.33 -1.33 -2.60
N ALA A 197 -15.63 -1.05 -2.68
CA ALA A 197 -16.51 -1.58 -3.72
C ALA A 197 -16.11 -1.11 -5.12
N LEU A 198 -15.73 0.15 -5.29
CA LEU A 198 -15.27 0.70 -6.57
C LEU A 198 -13.95 0.06 -7.03
N ILE A 199 -13.02 -0.17 -6.11
CA ILE A 199 -11.76 -0.87 -6.40
C ILE A 199 -12.06 -2.29 -6.90
N VAL A 200 -12.92 -3.02 -6.18
CA VAL A 200 -13.29 -4.40 -6.53
C VAL A 200 -14.05 -4.46 -7.83
N PHE A 201 -15.07 -3.61 -8.00
CA PHE A 201 -15.89 -3.55 -9.20
C PHE A 201 -15.05 -3.31 -10.45
N LYS A 202 -14.08 -2.39 -10.39
CA LYS A 202 -13.20 -2.12 -11.53
C LYS A 202 -12.28 -3.30 -11.84
N ILE A 203 -11.75 -3.98 -10.83
CA ILE A 203 -10.93 -5.19 -11.03
C ILE A 203 -11.77 -6.31 -11.65
N LEU A 204 -13.00 -6.51 -11.19
CA LEU A 204 -13.93 -7.49 -11.76
C LEU A 204 -14.34 -7.11 -13.19
N ARG A 205 -14.58 -5.82 -13.47
CA ARG A 205 -14.89 -5.34 -14.82
C ARG A 205 -13.70 -5.52 -15.77
N GLN A 206 -12.48 -5.22 -15.32
CA GLN A 206 -11.26 -5.53 -16.09
C GLN A 206 -11.13 -7.02 -16.34
N HIS A 207 -11.49 -7.86 -15.36
CA HIS A 207 -11.51 -9.31 -15.53
C HIS A 207 -12.55 -9.76 -16.57
N GLN A 208 -13.76 -9.17 -16.56
CA GLN A 208 -14.81 -9.49 -17.53
C GLN A 208 -14.47 -9.01 -18.95
N ILE A 209 -13.95 -7.79 -19.11
CA ILE A 209 -13.51 -7.27 -20.42
C ILE A 209 -12.38 -8.13 -20.98
N SER A 210 -11.42 -8.53 -20.13
CA SER A 210 -10.35 -9.46 -20.50
C SER A 210 -10.85 -10.89 -20.81
N ARG A 211 -12.07 -11.25 -20.37
CA ARG A 211 -12.73 -12.51 -20.71
C ARG A 211 -13.51 -12.40 -22.03
N ALA A 212 -14.18 -11.27 -22.27
CA ALA A 212 -14.96 -10.99 -23.46
C ALA A 212 -14.08 -10.79 -24.70
N ALA A 213 -12.87 -10.24 -24.54
CA ALA A 213 -11.88 -10.07 -25.61
C ALA A 213 -11.23 -11.39 -26.12
N GLY A 214 -11.86 -12.56 -25.90
CA GLY A 214 -11.50 -13.77 -26.65
C GLY A 214 -10.16 -14.43 -26.32
N LEU A 215 -9.50 -14.15 -25.18
CA LEU A 215 -8.36 -14.96 -24.68
C LEU A 215 -8.81 -16.35 -24.16
N ARG A 216 -9.59 -17.06 -24.99
CA ARG A 216 -9.98 -18.46 -24.80
C ARG A 216 -9.60 -19.35 -25.99
N SER A 217 -9.04 -18.86 -27.11
CA SER A 217 -8.82 -19.72 -28.28
C SER A 217 -7.42 -19.80 -28.88
N PHE A 218 -6.36 -19.22 -28.30
CA PHE A 218 -4.99 -19.41 -28.86
C PHE A 218 -3.87 -19.68 -27.86
N GLY A 219 -4.18 -19.83 -26.57
CA GLY A 219 -3.18 -20.07 -25.50
C GLY A 219 -3.14 -21.50 -24.95
N SER A 220 -3.97 -22.41 -25.44
CA SER A 220 -3.98 -23.81 -24.96
C SER A 220 -2.88 -24.67 -25.60
N LEU A 221 -2.17 -24.15 -26.60
CA LEU A 221 -1.08 -24.84 -27.31
C LEU A 221 0.28 -24.13 -27.19
N VAL A 222 0.31 -22.89 -26.67
CA VAL A 222 1.55 -22.13 -26.42
C VAL A 222 1.50 -21.56 -25.01
N GLY A 223 2.22 -22.22 -24.10
CA GLY A 223 2.09 -22.09 -22.66
C GLY A 223 2.45 -20.73 -22.04
N GLY A 224 1.81 -20.45 -20.89
CA GLY A 224 2.50 -19.87 -19.74
C GLY A 224 2.29 -18.38 -19.39
N GLY A 225 1.83 -17.52 -20.30
CA GLY A 225 1.94 -16.06 -20.09
C GLY A 225 0.73 -15.33 -19.47
N THR A 226 -0.51 -15.73 -19.80
CA THR A 226 -1.71 -14.89 -19.57
C THR A 226 -2.53 -15.29 -18.33
N SER A 227 -2.41 -16.54 -17.88
CA SER A 227 -3.03 -17.08 -16.67
C SER A 227 -2.46 -16.46 -15.38
N SER A 228 -1.15 -16.20 -15.34
CA SER A 228 -0.46 -15.62 -14.16
C SER A 228 -0.93 -14.19 -13.85
N ARG A 229 -1.09 -13.33 -14.87
CA ARG A 229 -1.58 -11.95 -14.69
C ARG A 229 -3.03 -11.92 -14.20
N ARG A 230 -3.87 -12.87 -14.62
CA ARG A 230 -5.27 -13.05 -14.16
C ARG A 230 -5.34 -13.44 -12.68
N ALA A 231 -4.54 -14.41 -12.25
CA ALA A 231 -4.49 -14.85 -10.85
C ALA A 231 -4.00 -13.71 -9.93
N GLY A 232 -3.04 -12.90 -10.39
CA GLY A 232 -2.53 -11.74 -9.65
C GLY A 232 -3.58 -10.65 -9.38
N LEU A 233 -4.39 -10.27 -10.37
CA LEU A 233 -5.42 -9.22 -10.18
C LEU A 233 -6.51 -9.64 -9.18
N VAL A 234 -7.01 -10.87 -9.29
CA VAL A 234 -8.03 -11.40 -8.37
C VAL A 234 -7.46 -11.53 -6.95
N ARG A 235 -6.20 -11.97 -6.82
CA ARG A 235 -5.51 -12.04 -5.53
C ARG A 235 -5.40 -10.64 -4.90
N VAL A 236 -4.99 -9.63 -5.65
CA VAL A 236 -4.90 -8.24 -5.16
C VAL A 236 -6.27 -7.67 -4.77
N ALA A 237 -7.34 -7.96 -5.52
CA ALA A 237 -8.71 -7.54 -5.17
C ALA A 237 -9.18 -8.15 -3.86
N ARG A 238 -8.99 -9.47 -3.67
CA ARG A 238 -9.36 -10.17 -2.44
C ARG A 238 -8.61 -9.61 -1.23
N ILE A 239 -7.35 -9.25 -1.43
CA ILE A 239 -6.49 -8.64 -0.41
C ILE A 239 -6.97 -7.24 -0.02
N ALA A 240 -7.36 -6.43 -1.00
CA ALA A 240 -7.93 -5.10 -0.73
C ALA A 240 -9.27 -5.22 0.02
N LEU A 241 -10.10 -6.21 -0.35
CA LEU A 241 -11.34 -6.54 0.35
C LEU A 241 -11.10 -6.95 1.79
N GLU A 242 -10.18 -7.87 2.04
CA GLU A 242 -9.88 -8.37 3.39
C GLU A 242 -9.48 -7.22 4.33
N ASN A 243 -8.60 -6.33 3.89
CA ASN A 243 -8.18 -5.18 4.69
C ASN A 243 -9.29 -4.13 4.84
N GLY A 244 -10.10 -3.91 3.79
CA GLY A 244 -11.25 -3.01 3.86
C GLY A 244 -12.31 -3.48 4.84
N VAL A 245 -12.60 -4.79 4.88
CA VAL A 245 -13.56 -5.38 5.82
C VAL A 245 -13.09 -5.25 7.26
N ILE A 246 -11.80 -5.47 7.54
CA ILE A 246 -11.23 -5.29 8.88
C ILE A 246 -11.37 -3.84 9.35
N PHE A 247 -11.14 -2.86 8.46
CA PHE A 247 -11.28 -1.47 8.83
C PHE A 247 -12.75 -1.06 9.07
N ILE A 248 -13.66 -1.52 8.20
CA ILE A 248 -15.09 -1.28 8.36
C ILE A 248 -15.61 -1.92 9.64
N SER A 249 -15.19 -3.15 9.97
CA SER A 249 -15.60 -3.81 11.21
C SER A 249 -15.10 -3.07 12.45
N HIS A 250 -13.86 -2.57 12.44
CA HIS A 250 -13.31 -1.73 13.51
C HIS A 250 -14.16 -0.47 13.73
N LEU A 251 -14.54 0.23 12.66
CA LEU A 251 -15.39 1.42 12.74
C LEU A 251 -16.81 1.12 13.22
N VAL A 252 -17.40 0.01 12.76
CA VAL A 252 -18.75 -0.42 13.19
C VAL A 252 -18.75 -0.76 14.68
N ILE A 253 -17.78 -1.54 15.15
CA ILE A 253 -17.66 -1.89 16.57
C ILE A 253 -17.48 -0.64 17.44
N LEU A 254 -16.60 0.28 17.02
CA LEU A 254 -16.41 1.56 17.70
C LEU A 254 -17.74 2.35 17.81
N THR A 255 -18.50 2.41 16.72
CA THR A 255 -19.77 3.14 16.66
C THR A 255 -20.84 2.52 17.56
N ILE A 256 -20.94 1.19 17.58
CA ILE A 256 -21.89 0.46 18.44
C ILE A 256 -21.54 0.70 19.92
N LEU A 257 -20.28 0.51 20.31
CA LEU A 257 -19.83 0.68 21.69
C LEU A 257 -20.01 2.13 22.17
N ALA A 258 -19.79 3.08 21.27
CA ALA A 258 -20.01 4.48 21.54
C ALA A 258 -21.48 4.83 21.78
N HIS A 259 -22.40 4.32 20.95
CA HIS A 259 -23.83 4.52 21.16
C HIS A 259 -24.35 3.79 22.40
N ALA A 260 -23.75 2.67 22.77
CA ALA A 260 -24.03 1.98 24.02
C ALA A 260 -23.50 2.72 25.27
N GLY A 261 -22.76 3.83 25.11
CA GLY A 261 -22.18 4.59 26.22
C GLY A 261 -21.08 3.83 26.97
N SER A 262 -20.54 2.75 26.39
CA SER A 262 -19.54 1.93 27.04
C SER A 262 -18.16 2.59 27.00
N SER A 263 -17.46 2.58 28.15
CA SER A 263 -16.06 2.98 28.27
C SER A 263 -15.12 2.13 27.38
N ALA A 264 -15.55 0.96 26.93
CA ALA A 264 -14.80 0.14 25.98
C ALA A 264 -14.59 0.82 24.61
N SER A 265 -15.40 1.83 24.27
CA SER A 265 -15.21 2.63 23.04
C SER A 265 -13.83 3.31 22.98
N PHE A 266 -13.23 3.66 24.13
CA PHE A 266 -11.88 4.24 24.17
C PHE A 266 -10.81 3.29 23.64
N ILE A 267 -10.97 1.97 23.84
CA ILE A 267 -10.04 0.96 23.31
C ILE A 267 -9.99 1.04 21.79
N PHE A 268 -11.15 0.98 21.14
CA PHE A 268 -11.24 1.02 19.70
C PHE A 268 -10.86 2.39 19.13
N GLN A 269 -11.04 3.47 19.90
CA GLN A 269 -10.67 4.81 19.46
C GLN A 269 -9.14 4.98 19.40
N ILE A 270 -8.42 4.61 20.46
CA ILE A 270 -6.96 4.75 20.54
C ILE A 270 -6.26 3.81 19.54
N THR A 271 -6.81 2.62 19.35
CA THR A 271 -6.25 1.60 18.44
C THR A 271 -6.61 1.84 16.97
N LEU A 272 -7.49 2.81 16.67
CA LEU A 272 -7.93 3.11 15.30
C LEU A 272 -6.77 3.56 14.40
N LEU A 273 -5.87 4.38 14.93
CA LEU A 273 -4.74 4.93 14.17
C LEU A 273 -3.79 3.84 13.65
N PRO A 274 -3.22 2.95 14.51
CA PRO A 274 -2.38 1.86 14.03
C PRO A 274 -3.13 0.88 13.12
N SER A 275 -4.42 0.59 13.40
CA SER A 275 -5.25 -0.28 12.53
C SER A 275 -5.32 0.21 11.10
N PHE A 276 -5.49 1.51 10.92
CA PHE A 276 -5.58 2.11 9.61
C PHE A 276 -4.25 2.03 8.84
N SER A 277 -3.14 2.41 9.50
CA SER A 277 -1.80 2.31 8.94
C SER A 277 -1.42 0.86 8.57
N MET A 278 -1.84 -0.13 9.38
CA MET A 278 -1.65 -1.55 9.10
C MET A 278 -2.35 -2.01 7.81
N GLY A 279 -3.57 -1.53 7.54
CA GLY A 279 -4.28 -1.87 6.32
C GLY A 279 -3.55 -1.42 5.05
N PHE A 280 -3.00 -0.21 5.04
CA PHE A 280 -2.27 0.32 3.89
C PHE A 280 -0.96 -0.40 3.63
N ILE A 281 -0.22 -0.75 4.69
CA ILE A 281 1.06 -1.43 4.55
C ILE A 281 0.89 -2.90 4.14
N MET A 282 -0.13 -3.59 4.64
CA MET A 282 -0.45 -4.94 4.18
C MET A 282 -0.79 -4.95 2.69
N MET A 283 -1.58 -3.97 2.23
CA MET A 283 -1.87 -3.83 0.81
C MET A 283 -0.59 -3.55 0.00
N TYR A 284 0.36 -2.78 0.51
CA TYR A 284 1.65 -2.57 -0.15
C TYR A 284 2.46 -3.85 -0.31
N VAL A 285 2.75 -4.53 0.81
CA VAL A 285 3.61 -5.72 0.84
C VAL A 285 3.09 -6.74 -0.15
N ARG A 286 1.78 -7.00 -0.12
CA ARG A 286 1.13 -7.98 -0.98
C ARG A 286 1.17 -7.60 -2.47
N VAL A 287 0.99 -6.33 -2.82
CA VAL A 287 1.14 -5.85 -4.20
C VAL A 287 2.60 -5.97 -4.68
N SER A 288 3.57 -5.70 -3.79
CA SER A 288 4.99 -5.85 -4.09
C SER A 288 5.38 -7.32 -4.33
N SER A 289 4.86 -8.24 -3.51
CA SER A 289 5.11 -9.68 -3.64
C SER A 289 4.47 -10.25 -4.91
N ALA A 290 3.21 -9.92 -5.20
CA ALA A 290 2.53 -10.38 -6.42
C ALA A 290 3.24 -9.94 -7.71
N ARG A 291 3.87 -8.75 -7.69
CA ARG A 291 4.70 -8.27 -8.81
C ARG A 291 6.03 -9.01 -8.92
N THR A 292 6.66 -9.32 -7.79
CA THR A 292 7.93 -10.08 -7.78
C THR A 292 7.71 -11.48 -8.35
N GLU A 293 6.63 -12.16 -7.96
CA GLU A 293 6.21 -13.44 -8.54
C GLU A 293 5.96 -13.34 -10.05
N SER A 294 5.25 -12.28 -10.49
CA SER A 294 4.97 -12.05 -11.91
C SER A 294 6.23 -11.72 -12.73
N GLY A 295 7.21 -11.06 -12.12
CA GLY A 295 8.49 -10.72 -12.74
C GLY A 295 9.40 -11.94 -12.88
N GLY A 296 9.52 -12.77 -11.83
CA GLY A 296 10.26 -14.02 -11.85
C GLY A 296 9.73 -14.99 -12.91
N ALA A 297 8.41 -15.19 -12.95
CA ALA A 297 7.78 -16.04 -13.96
C ALA A 297 8.03 -15.57 -15.41
N ARG A 298 8.20 -14.26 -15.66
CA ARG A 298 8.58 -13.75 -16.99
C ARG A 298 10.04 -14.04 -17.33
N LEU A 299 10.93 -13.89 -16.35
CA LEU A 299 12.36 -14.20 -16.54
C LEU A 299 12.55 -15.70 -16.79
N ASP A 300 11.85 -16.55 -16.06
CA ASP A 300 11.88 -18.00 -16.26
C ASP A 300 11.27 -18.41 -17.60
N ALA A 301 10.15 -17.80 -17.99
CA ALA A 301 9.55 -18.02 -19.31
C ALA A 301 10.49 -17.55 -20.45
N GLN A 302 11.14 -16.39 -20.29
CA GLN A 302 12.11 -15.88 -21.26
C GLN A 302 13.40 -16.72 -21.32
N ARG A 303 13.81 -17.32 -20.20
CA ARG A 303 14.93 -18.27 -20.15
C ARG A 303 14.57 -19.60 -20.82
N SER A 304 13.31 -20.04 -20.71
CA SER A 304 12.81 -21.25 -21.38
C SER A 304 12.53 -21.07 -22.88
N SER A 305 12.34 -19.83 -23.35
CA SER A 305 12.08 -19.51 -24.76
C SER A 305 13.32 -19.04 -25.52
N GLN A 306 14.48 -18.91 -24.87
CA GLN A 306 15.74 -18.92 -25.60
C GLN A 306 15.92 -20.33 -26.19
N PRO A 307 16.04 -20.48 -27.52
CA PRO A 307 16.36 -21.77 -28.10
C PRO A 307 17.68 -22.23 -27.46
N VAL A 308 17.65 -23.41 -26.86
CA VAL A 308 18.86 -24.15 -26.52
C VAL A 308 19.56 -24.44 -27.85
N ALA A 309 20.41 -23.54 -28.31
CA ALA A 309 21.26 -23.79 -29.47
C ALA A 309 22.51 -22.91 -29.43
N SER A 310 23.59 -23.50 -28.95
CA SER A 310 24.92 -23.22 -29.54
C SER A 310 25.84 -24.45 -29.57
N TRP A 311 25.55 -25.52 -28.82
CA TRP A 311 26.36 -26.74 -28.84
C TRP A 311 25.86 -27.83 -29.81
N VAL A 312 24.65 -27.70 -30.36
CA VAL A 312 24.07 -28.71 -31.27
C VAL A 312 24.37 -28.44 -32.76
N ASN A 313 24.97 -27.29 -33.10
CA ASN A 313 25.44 -27.00 -34.48
C ASN A 313 26.95 -27.25 -34.70
N ALA A 314 27.64 -27.91 -33.76
CA ALA A 314 29.06 -28.25 -33.88
C ALA A 314 29.33 -29.63 -34.52
N THR A 315 28.32 -30.27 -35.11
CA THR A 315 28.51 -31.49 -35.91
C THR A 315 27.94 -31.30 -37.31
N SER A 316 28.43 -30.29 -38.03
CA SER A 316 28.58 -30.47 -39.48
C SER A 316 29.80 -31.36 -39.70
N ILE A 317 29.53 -32.66 -39.80
CA ILE A 317 30.46 -33.60 -40.44
C ILE A 317 30.66 -33.06 -41.85
N ARG A 318 31.76 -32.34 -42.08
CA ARG A 318 32.25 -32.12 -43.44
C ARG A 318 32.65 -33.48 -43.96
N PHE A 319 31.91 -33.99 -44.94
CA PHE A 319 32.47 -34.93 -45.89
C PHE A 319 33.62 -34.22 -46.60
N VAL A 320 34.84 -34.63 -46.28
CA VAL A 320 36.05 -34.25 -47.01
C VAL A 320 36.03 -35.06 -48.30
N GLU A 321 35.78 -34.39 -49.41
CA GLU A 321 36.06 -34.87 -50.76
C GLU A 321 37.58 -35.14 -50.86
N PRO A 322 38.03 -36.34 -51.28
CA PRO A 322 39.44 -36.67 -51.32
C PRO A 322 40.16 -35.91 -52.44
N GLN A 323 41.13 -35.08 -52.07
CA GLN A 323 42.12 -34.49 -52.98
C GLN A 323 42.95 -35.61 -53.63
N SER A 324 42.92 -35.68 -54.95
CA SER A 324 43.84 -36.48 -55.75
C SER A 324 45.26 -35.94 -55.62
N LEU A 325 46.18 -36.85 -55.29
CA LEU A 325 47.63 -36.68 -55.24
C LEU A 325 48.18 -36.09 -56.55
N ASP A 326 48.97 -35.02 -56.44
CA ASP A 326 50.00 -34.68 -57.42
C ASP A 326 51.38 -34.95 -56.81
N CYS A 327 52.15 -35.78 -57.51
CA CYS A 327 53.53 -36.17 -57.23
C CYS A 327 54.52 -35.23 -57.96
N PRO A 328 55.81 -35.24 -57.58
CA PRO A 328 56.72 -34.09 -57.75
C PRO A 328 57.37 -33.98 -59.15
N GLU A 329 57.81 -32.75 -59.45
CA GLU A 329 58.64 -32.35 -60.59
C GLU A 329 59.90 -33.22 -60.80
N PRO A 330 60.30 -33.47 -62.06
CA PRO A 330 61.69 -33.61 -62.44
C PRO A 330 62.22 -32.33 -63.12
N PRO A 331 63.55 -32.09 -63.08
CA PRO A 331 64.14 -30.85 -63.54
C PRO A 331 64.31 -30.78 -65.07
N ALA A 332 64.50 -29.54 -65.50
CA ALA A 332 64.83 -29.09 -66.84
C ALA A 332 65.81 -29.98 -67.62
N ASN A 333 65.51 -30.16 -68.92
CA ASN A 333 66.51 -30.03 -69.96
C ASN A 333 65.90 -29.42 -71.23
N ASP A 334 66.74 -28.61 -71.84
CA ASP A 334 66.62 -27.75 -73.01
C ASP A 334 65.97 -28.40 -74.25
N CYS A 335 65.13 -27.65 -74.98
CA CYS A 335 65.26 -27.43 -76.43
C CYS A 335 64.12 -26.59 -77.02
N THR A 336 64.50 -25.36 -77.39
CA THR A 336 64.15 -24.66 -78.65
C THR A 336 62.72 -24.20 -78.95
N LYS A 337 62.66 -22.88 -79.23
CA LYS A 337 61.90 -22.21 -80.32
C LYS A 337 60.37 -22.20 -80.18
N ASP A 338 59.62 -21.18 -80.59
CA ASP A 338 59.88 -19.89 -81.20
C ASP A 338 58.52 -19.14 -81.13
N THR A 339 58.60 -17.81 -81.02
CA THR A 339 57.70 -16.82 -81.63
C THR A 339 56.22 -16.67 -81.24
N GLY A 340 55.83 -15.39 -81.12
CA GLY A 340 54.55 -14.86 -81.61
C GLY A 340 53.50 -14.65 -80.51
N SER A 341 53.54 -13.55 -79.76
CA SER A 341 53.02 -12.22 -80.12
C SER A 341 51.49 -12.10 -80.06
N LEU A 342 51.06 -10.96 -79.49
CA LEU A 342 49.83 -10.21 -79.79
C LEU A 342 48.54 -10.80 -79.19
N ASP A 343 47.63 -10.05 -78.61
CA ASP A 343 47.52 -8.61 -78.32
C ASP A 343 46.21 -8.45 -77.53
N SER A 344 46.03 -7.29 -76.89
CA SER A 344 44.74 -6.62 -76.64
C SER A 344 43.67 -7.40 -75.85
N GLY A 345 43.23 -6.97 -74.68
CA GLY A 345 42.75 -5.62 -74.38
C GLY A 345 41.31 -5.72 -73.83
N PRO A 346 40.82 -4.73 -73.06
CA PRO A 346 39.76 -4.91 -72.06
C PRO A 346 38.49 -4.10 -72.35
N VAL A 347 37.31 -4.51 -71.85
CA VAL A 347 36.09 -3.66 -71.76
C VAL A 347 35.21 -4.20 -70.61
N ILE A 348 35.03 -3.50 -69.46
CA ILE A 348 33.96 -2.54 -69.10
C ILE A 348 32.55 -3.20 -69.29
N TYR A 349 31.68 -3.34 -68.28
CA TYR A 349 31.08 -2.36 -67.35
C TYR A 349 30.85 -2.93 -65.96
#